data_AF-A0A7J8LJ15-F1
#
_entry.id   AF-A0A7J8LJ15-F1
#
_cell.length_a   1.000
_cell.length_b   1.000
_cell.length_c   1.000
_cell.angle_alpha   90.00
_cell.angle_beta   90.00
_cell.angle_gamma   90.00
#
_symmetry.space_group_name_H-M   'P 1'
#
loop_
_entity.id
_entity.type
_entity.pdbx_description
1 polymer ?
#
loop_
_entity_poly.entity_id
_entity_poly.type
_entity_poly.pdbx_seq_one_letter_code
_entity_poly.pdbx_strand_id
1 'polypeptide(L)'
;IADAEENLGESEVREAHLAKSLYYIRIGEKEKALEQLKVTESKTVAVGQKMDLVFYTLQIGLFYMDFDLISKSIDKAKNLFEGGGDWERKNRLKVYEGLYCMSTRNFKKAANLFLDSISTFTTYELFPYDTFIFYTVLTSIISLDRVSLKQKVVDAPEILTVIGKIPHLSEFLNSLYDCQYKSFFLAFCM
;
A
#
# COMPACT_ATOMS: atom_id res chain seq x y z
N ILE A 1 24.66 1.77 -19.24
CA ILE A 1 24.88 0.47 -18.54
C ILE A 1 26.25 -0.07 -18.93
N ALA A 2 26.53 -0.30 -20.22
CA ALA A 2 27.88 -0.70 -20.68
C ALA A 2 28.99 0.25 -20.17
N ASP A 3 28.79 1.56 -20.27
CA ASP A 3 29.75 2.57 -19.79
C ASP A 3 29.99 2.53 -18.26
N ALA A 4 28.96 2.15 -17.49
CA ALA A 4 29.07 2.04 -16.04
C ALA A 4 29.67 0.71 -15.59
N GLU A 5 29.45 -0.37 -16.35
CA GLU A 5 30.06 -1.68 -16.08
C GLU A 5 31.56 -1.70 -16.45
N GLU A 6 32.01 -0.85 -17.38
CA GLU A 6 33.43 -0.72 -17.73
C GLU A 6 34.20 0.33 -16.90
N ASN A 7 33.55 1.44 -16.49
CA ASN A 7 34.28 2.60 -15.91
C ASN A 7 33.93 2.95 -14.45
N LEU A 8 32.88 2.35 -13.85
CA LEU A 8 32.31 2.82 -12.58
C LEU A 8 32.19 1.71 -11.53
N GLY A 9 31.97 2.11 -10.25
CA GLY A 9 31.91 1.17 -9.12
C GLY A 9 30.60 0.37 -9.07
N GLU A 10 30.57 -0.72 -8.29
CA GLU A 10 29.38 -1.58 -8.12
C GLU A 10 28.09 -0.81 -7.73
N SER A 11 28.24 0.32 -7.02
CA SER A 11 27.14 1.20 -6.63
C SER A 11 26.50 1.92 -7.83
N GLU A 12 27.31 2.43 -8.77
CA GLU A 12 26.84 3.19 -9.94
C GLU A 12 26.26 2.25 -11.02
N VAL A 13 26.84 1.06 -11.17
CA VAL A 13 26.26 -0.02 -11.96
C VAL A 13 24.85 -0.34 -11.46
N ARG A 14 24.68 -0.50 -10.14
CA ARG A 14 23.38 -0.78 -9.54
C ARG A 14 22.37 0.36 -9.77
N GLU A 15 22.77 1.62 -9.61
CA GLU A 15 21.88 2.76 -9.88
C GLU A 15 21.42 2.79 -11.35
N ALA A 16 22.31 2.48 -12.29
CA ALA A 16 21.95 2.36 -13.70
C ALA A 16 20.95 1.21 -13.96
N HIS A 17 21.11 0.07 -13.27
CA HIS A 17 20.16 -1.04 -13.34
C HIS A 17 18.80 -0.68 -12.72
N LEU A 18 18.79 0.07 -11.62
CA LEU A 18 17.57 0.56 -10.97
C LEU A 18 16.84 1.55 -11.86
N ALA A 19 17.55 2.52 -12.45
CA ALA A 19 16.98 3.48 -13.41
C ALA A 19 16.35 2.76 -14.62
N LYS A 20 17.02 1.73 -15.15
CA LYS A 20 16.46 0.89 -16.22
C LYS A 20 15.19 0.15 -15.77
N SER A 21 15.17 -0.36 -14.54
CA SER A 21 13.99 -1.04 -13.98
C SER A 21 12.82 -0.08 -13.85
N LEU A 22 13.05 1.13 -13.32
CA LEU A 22 12.04 2.20 -13.23
C LEU A 22 11.52 2.61 -14.61
N TYR A 23 12.39 2.67 -15.61
CA TYR A 23 11.98 2.93 -16.98
C TYR A 23 11.07 1.81 -17.53
N TYR A 24 11.41 0.54 -17.30
CA TYR A 24 10.57 -0.59 -17.68
C TYR A 24 9.21 -0.59 -16.98
N ILE A 25 9.17 -0.18 -15.71
CA ILE A 25 7.91 0.03 -14.98
C ILE A 25 7.08 1.14 -15.63
N ARG A 26 7.71 2.26 -16.01
CA ARG A 26 7.02 3.39 -16.65
C ARG A 26 6.45 3.06 -18.03
N ILE A 27 7.15 2.24 -18.83
CA ILE A 27 6.61 1.78 -20.13
C ILE A 27 5.62 0.63 -20.00
N GLY A 28 5.46 0.08 -18.78
CA GLY A 28 4.54 -1.02 -18.51
C GLY A 28 5.01 -2.38 -19.03
N GLU A 29 6.31 -2.65 -19.19
CA GLU A 29 6.76 -3.99 -19.60
C GLU A 29 7.01 -4.90 -18.38
N LYS A 30 6.04 -5.77 -18.07
CA LYS A 30 6.06 -6.64 -16.88
C LYS A 30 7.28 -7.58 -16.84
N GLU A 31 7.50 -8.36 -17.91
CA GLU A 31 8.52 -9.42 -17.91
C GLU A 31 9.94 -8.84 -17.82
N LYS A 32 10.24 -7.83 -18.65
CA LYS A 32 11.54 -7.15 -18.63
C LYS A 32 11.79 -6.40 -17.33
N ALA A 33 10.74 -5.81 -16.72
CA ALA A 33 10.87 -5.19 -15.40
C ALA A 33 11.23 -6.23 -14.32
N LEU A 34 10.56 -7.39 -14.31
CA LEU A 34 10.83 -8.45 -13.33
C LEU A 34 12.23 -9.07 -13.50
N GLU A 35 12.67 -9.29 -14.73
CA GLU A 35 14.04 -9.76 -15.01
C GLU A 35 15.08 -8.75 -14.53
N GLN A 36 14.90 -7.48 -14.88
CA GLN A 36 15.83 -6.43 -14.51
C GLN A 36 15.85 -6.20 -12.98
N LEU A 37 14.71 -6.31 -12.30
CA LEU A 37 14.63 -6.24 -10.83
C LEU A 37 15.39 -7.39 -10.17
N LYS A 38 15.30 -8.62 -10.69
CA LYS A 38 16.09 -9.76 -10.18
C LYS A 38 17.60 -9.54 -10.33
N VAL A 39 18.04 -8.99 -11.47
CA VAL A 39 19.45 -8.63 -11.71
C VAL A 39 19.90 -7.52 -10.76
N THR A 40 19.02 -6.57 -10.46
CA THR A 40 19.33 -5.49 -9.50
C THR A 40 19.38 -6.02 -8.07
N GLU A 41 18.51 -6.98 -7.72
CA GLU A 41 18.47 -7.63 -6.40
C GLU A 41 19.74 -8.42 -6.10
N SER A 42 20.29 -9.15 -7.09
CA SER A 42 21.54 -9.91 -6.93
C SER A 42 22.76 -9.02 -6.72
N LYS A 43 22.79 -7.85 -7.37
CA LYS A 43 23.85 -6.84 -7.21
C LYS A 43 23.66 -5.96 -5.96
N THR A 44 22.53 -6.07 -5.25
CA THR A 44 22.25 -5.25 -4.06
C THR A 44 22.68 -5.99 -2.79
N VAL A 45 23.55 -5.37 -1.99
CA VAL A 45 24.01 -5.96 -0.71
C VAL A 45 23.16 -5.49 0.48
N ALA A 46 22.75 -4.22 0.49
CA ALA A 46 22.02 -3.63 1.62
C ALA A 46 20.55 -4.10 1.70
N VAL A 47 20.11 -4.49 2.91
CA VAL A 47 18.75 -5.01 3.16
C VAL A 47 17.67 -3.97 2.86
N GLY A 48 17.86 -2.71 3.26
CA GLY A 48 16.89 -1.63 2.98
C GLY A 48 16.70 -1.40 1.48
N GLN A 49 17.77 -1.51 0.70
CA GLN A 49 17.73 -1.36 -0.74
C GLN A 49 17.07 -2.56 -1.45
N LYS A 50 17.31 -3.78 -0.97
CA LYS A 50 16.55 -4.97 -1.43
C LYS A 50 15.07 -4.79 -1.17
N MET A 51 14.73 -4.19 -0.03
CA MET A 51 13.35 -3.96 0.32
C MET A 51 12.64 -2.99 -0.63
N ASP A 52 13.32 -1.91 -1.02
CA ASP A 52 12.80 -0.95 -1.99
C ASP A 52 12.54 -1.63 -3.36
N LEU A 53 13.37 -2.60 -3.77
CA LEU A 53 13.13 -3.42 -4.97
C LEU A 53 11.90 -4.33 -4.87
N VAL A 54 11.66 -4.90 -3.68
CA VAL A 54 10.45 -5.71 -3.43
C VAL A 54 9.20 -4.83 -3.49
N PHE A 55 9.25 -3.58 -3.02
CA PHE A 55 8.12 -2.65 -3.16
C PHE A 55 7.80 -2.33 -4.63
N TYR A 56 8.81 -2.14 -5.50
CA TYR A 56 8.56 -1.99 -6.93
C TYR A 56 7.92 -3.23 -7.55
N THR A 57 8.35 -4.42 -7.13
CA THR A 57 7.72 -5.69 -7.57
C THR A 57 6.26 -5.79 -7.12
N LEU A 58 5.95 -5.35 -5.89
CA LEU A 58 4.58 -5.26 -5.37
C LEU A 58 3.72 -4.28 -6.15
N GLN A 59 4.25 -3.11 -6.51
CA GLN A 59 3.55 -2.12 -7.34
C GLN A 59 3.20 -2.68 -8.71
N ILE A 60 4.14 -3.36 -9.38
CA ILE A 60 3.87 -4.06 -10.65
C ILE A 60 2.80 -5.13 -10.44
N GLY A 61 2.92 -5.94 -9.38
CA GLY A 61 1.94 -6.98 -9.06
C GLY A 61 0.53 -6.42 -8.88
N LEU A 62 0.39 -5.31 -8.15
CA LEU A 62 -0.88 -4.60 -7.97
C LEU A 62 -1.41 -4.01 -9.27
N PHE A 63 -0.55 -3.41 -10.09
CA PHE A 63 -0.94 -2.84 -11.39
C PHE A 63 -1.49 -3.91 -12.34
N TYR A 64 -0.85 -5.08 -12.37
CA TYR A 64 -1.28 -6.24 -13.17
C TYR A 64 -2.32 -7.13 -12.49
N MET A 65 -2.74 -6.80 -11.25
CA MET A 65 -3.66 -7.60 -10.44
C MET A 65 -3.23 -9.07 -10.30
N ASP A 66 -1.91 -9.32 -10.24
CA ASP A 66 -1.34 -10.65 -10.12
C ASP A 66 -1.19 -11.04 -8.63
N PHE A 67 -2.23 -11.68 -8.10
CA PHE A 67 -2.29 -12.05 -6.68
C PHE A 67 -1.19 -13.04 -6.25
N ASP A 68 -0.76 -13.93 -7.14
CA ASP A 68 0.30 -14.90 -6.84
C ASP A 68 1.65 -14.18 -6.68
N LEU A 69 1.95 -13.24 -7.57
CA LEU A 69 3.15 -12.42 -7.47
C LEU A 69 3.13 -11.52 -6.21
N ILE A 70 1.98 -10.93 -5.88
CA ILE A 70 1.84 -10.08 -4.69
C ILE A 70 2.08 -10.89 -3.42
N SER A 71 1.45 -12.06 -3.27
CA SER A 71 1.61 -12.90 -2.08
C SER A 71 3.07 -13.31 -1.85
N LYS A 72 3.74 -13.82 -2.89
CA LYS A 72 5.17 -14.15 -2.86
C LYS A 72 6.04 -12.96 -2.50
N SER A 73 5.70 -11.77 -2.99
CA SER A 73 6.45 -10.55 -2.70
C SER A 73 6.22 -10.06 -1.27
N ILE A 74 5.01 -10.22 -0.71
CA ILE A 74 4.71 -9.93 0.70
C ILE A 74 5.49 -10.89 1.61
N ASP A 75 5.51 -12.19 1.31
CA ASP A 75 6.27 -13.18 2.11
C ASP A 75 7.77 -12.90 2.07
N LYS A 76 8.31 -12.56 0.88
CA LYS A 76 9.69 -12.09 0.77
C LYS A 76 9.95 -10.84 1.61
N ALA A 77 9.06 -9.85 1.57
CA ALA A 77 9.21 -8.64 2.37
C ALA A 77 9.17 -8.93 3.88
N LYS A 78 8.31 -9.86 4.33
CA LYS A 78 8.25 -10.32 5.73
C LYS A 78 9.53 -11.01 6.17
N ASN A 79 10.09 -11.90 5.34
CA ASN A 79 11.37 -12.56 5.64
C ASN A 79 12.52 -11.55 5.71
N LEU A 80 12.53 -10.54 4.84
CA LEU A 80 13.53 -9.46 4.88
C LEU A 80 13.41 -8.60 6.14
N PHE A 81 12.20 -8.46 6.71
CA PHE A 81 12.01 -7.74 7.97
C PHE A 81 12.59 -8.46 9.18
N GLU A 82 12.62 -9.79 9.19
CA GLU A 82 13.25 -10.56 10.27
C GLU A 82 14.77 -10.32 10.33
N GLY A 83 15.39 -10.02 9.18
CA GLY A 83 16.81 -9.69 9.05
C GLY A 83 17.20 -8.25 9.44
N GLY A 84 16.23 -7.44 9.90
CA GLY A 84 16.43 -6.03 10.23
C GLY A 84 15.84 -5.13 9.16
N GLY A 85 14.74 -4.46 9.51
CA GLY A 85 14.07 -3.52 8.62
C GLY A 85 13.59 -2.28 9.36
N ASP A 86 13.59 -1.19 8.62
CA ASP A 86 13.22 0.14 9.10
C ASP A 86 11.73 0.18 9.48
N TRP A 87 11.41 0.85 10.59
CA TRP A 87 10.04 0.93 11.10
C TRP A 87 9.10 1.60 10.09
N GLU A 88 9.59 2.61 9.37
CA GLU A 88 8.83 3.29 8.33
C GLU A 88 8.46 2.35 7.17
N ARG A 89 9.42 1.53 6.71
CA ARG A 89 9.18 0.52 5.67
C ARG A 89 8.16 -0.52 6.12
N LYS A 90 8.12 -0.85 7.41
CA LYS A 90 7.15 -1.81 7.97
C LYS A 90 5.72 -1.27 7.89
N ASN A 91 5.53 0.01 8.18
CA ASN A 91 4.22 0.65 8.01
C ASN A 91 3.80 0.71 6.54
N ARG A 92 4.75 1.00 5.63
CA ARG A 92 4.53 0.88 4.19
C ARG A 92 4.02 -0.50 3.81
N LEU A 93 4.71 -1.57 4.23
CA LEU A 93 4.29 -2.94 3.92
C LEU A 93 2.89 -3.26 4.44
N LYS A 94 2.51 -2.79 5.64
CA LYS A 94 1.15 -2.98 6.17
C LYS A 94 0.07 -2.38 5.25
N VAL A 95 0.33 -1.21 4.66
CA VAL A 95 -0.58 -0.59 3.70
C VAL A 95 -0.71 -1.44 2.43
N TYR A 96 0.40 -1.91 1.88
CA TYR A 96 0.40 -2.83 0.71
C TYR A 96 -0.34 -4.15 1.01
N GLU A 97 -0.07 -4.74 2.18
CA GLU A 97 -0.74 -5.97 2.64
C GLU A 97 -2.24 -5.73 2.88
N GLY A 98 -2.61 -4.58 3.43
CA GLY A 98 -4.01 -4.16 3.59
C GLY A 98 -4.73 -4.04 2.25
N LEU A 99 -4.09 -3.44 1.25
CA LEU A 99 -4.63 -3.31 -0.11
C LEU A 99 -4.79 -4.69 -0.80
N TYR A 100 -3.84 -5.59 -0.60
CA TYR A 100 -3.95 -6.97 -1.07
C TYR A 100 -5.08 -7.73 -0.36
N CYS A 101 -5.23 -7.58 0.96
CA CYS A 101 -6.33 -8.17 1.73
C CYS A 101 -7.70 -7.65 1.26
N MET A 102 -7.79 -6.35 0.96
CA MET A 102 -9.00 -5.74 0.39
C MET A 102 -9.34 -6.37 -0.98
N SER A 103 -8.33 -6.58 -1.83
CA SER A 103 -8.51 -7.16 -3.17
C SER A 103 -8.87 -8.66 -3.12
N THR A 104 -8.41 -9.39 -2.10
CA THR A 104 -8.74 -10.80 -1.85
C THR A 104 -10.03 -10.98 -1.02
N ARG A 105 -10.82 -9.91 -0.85
CA ARG A 105 -12.10 -9.87 -0.10
C ARG A 105 -11.97 -10.18 1.40
N ASN A 106 -10.77 -10.10 1.98
CA ASN A 106 -10.54 -10.26 3.41
C ASN A 106 -10.62 -8.90 4.14
N PHE A 107 -11.84 -8.39 4.29
CA PHE A 107 -12.07 -7.06 4.85
C PHE A 107 -11.65 -6.94 6.32
N LYS A 108 -11.82 -8.01 7.12
CA LYS A 108 -11.46 -7.99 8.55
C LYS A 108 -9.97 -7.73 8.78
N LYS A 109 -9.11 -8.41 8.02
CA LYS A 109 -7.66 -8.17 8.10
C LYS A 109 -7.29 -6.81 7.50
N ALA A 110 -7.89 -6.44 6.37
CA ALA A 110 -7.64 -5.15 5.73
C ALA A 110 -7.97 -3.97 6.66
N ALA A 111 -9.14 -3.98 7.31
CA ALA A 111 -9.57 -2.93 8.22
C ALA A 111 -8.60 -2.76 9.39
N ASN A 112 -8.19 -3.85 10.04
CA ASN A 112 -7.22 -3.77 11.14
C ASN A 112 -5.87 -3.20 10.67
N LEU A 113 -5.35 -3.68 9.54
CA LEU A 113 -4.08 -3.20 8.98
C LEU A 113 -4.14 -1.71 8.59
N PHE A 114 -5.27 -1.28 8.01
CA PHE A 114 -5.45 0.12 7.63
C PHE A 114 -5.58 1.03 8.84
N LEU A 115 -6.40 0.66 9.83
CA LEU A 115 -6.57 1.42 11.07
C LEU A 115 -5.23 1.62 11.81
N ASP A 116 -4.42 0.56 11.91
CA ASP A 116 -3.09 0.64 12.53
C ASP A 116 -2.11 1.52 11.72
N SER A 117 -2.38 1.73 10.43
CA SER A 117 -1.51 2.48 9.51
C SER A 117 -1.98 3.93 9.28
N ILE A 118 -3.13 4.35 9.82
CA ILE A 118 -3.66 5.72 9.69
C ILE A 118 -2.69 6.76 10.24
N SER A 119 -2.17 6.53 11.44
CA SER A 119 -1.30 7.47 12.16
C SER A 119 0.12 7.53 11.60
N THR A 120 0.50 6.57 10.76
CA THR A 120 1.87 6.38 10.29
C THR A 120 1.96 6.31 8.76
N PHE A 121 0.96 6.88 8.08
CA PHE A 121 0.86 6.83 6.64
C PHE A 121 1.96 7.66 5.96
N THR A 122 2.87 6.99 5.26
CA THR A 122 3.94 7.62 4.46
C THR A 122 3.91 7.22 2.99
N THR A 123 2.85 6.54 2.54
CA THR A 123 2.80 5.90 1.20
C THR A 123 2.03 6.74 0.18
N TYR A 124 2.46 7.99 -0.01
CA TYR A 124 1.87 8.90 -1.01
C TYR A 124 2.09 8.46 -2.47
N GLU A 125 2.95 7.44 -2.70
CA GLU A 125 3.20 6.86 -4.02
C GLU A 125 2.03 6.01 -4.55
N LEU A 126 1.21 5.43 -3.65
CA LEU A 126 0.08 4.58 -4.06
C LEU A 126 -1.17 5.41 -4.34
N PHE A 127 -1.56 6.24 -3.38
CA PHE A 127 -2.75 7.07 -3.45
C PHE A 127 -2.63 8.27 -2.49
N PRO A 128 -3.41 9.35 -2.74
CA PRO A 128 -3.55 10.45 -1.79
C PRO A 128 -4.10 9.96 -0.44
N TYR A 129 -3.74 10.67 0.63
CA TYR A 129 -4.23 10.36 1.98
C TYR A 129 -5.76 10.35 2.06
N ASP A 130 -6.43 11.22 1.29
CA ASP A 130 -7.90 11.26 1.24
C ASP A 130 -8.50 9.93 0.76
N THR A 131 -7.92 9.35 -0.30
CA THR A 131 -8.34 8.04 -0.82
C THR A 131 -8.02 6.91 0.16
N PHE A 132 -6.92 7.02 0.89
CA PHE A 132 -6.57 6.06 1.95
C PHE A 132 -7.64 6.03 3.04
N ILE A 133 -8.02 7.21 3.54
CA ILE A 133 -9.04 7.36 4.58
C ILE A 133 -10.38 6.83 4.07
N PHE A 134 -10.75 7.13 2.82
CA PHE A 134 -11.96 6.59 2.21
C PHE A 134 -11.99 5.04 2.24
N TYR A 135 -10.93 4.37 1.80
CA TYR A 135 -10.88 2.90 1.83
C TYR A 135 -10.84 2.35 3.26
N THR A 136 -10.18 3.05 4.17
CA THR A 136 -10.11 2.63 5.58
C THR A 136 -11.49 2.71 6.24
N VAL A 137 -12.24 3.79 6.00
CA VAL A 137 -13.62 3.94 6.49
C VAL A 137 -14.53 2.87 5.89
N LEU A 138 -14.46 2.65 4.57
CA LEU A 138 -15.30 1.66 3.88
C LEU A 138 -15.06 0.24 4.39
N THR A 139 -13.79 -0.18 4.47
CA THR A 139 -13.43 -1.52 4.97
C THR A 139 -13.76 -1.69 6.45
N SER A 140 -13.66 -0.62 7.24
CA SER A 140 -14.03 -0.61 8.65
C SER A 140 -15.53 -0.75 8.86
N ILE A 141 -16.36 -0.06 8.07
CA ILE A 141 -17.84 -0.19 8.13
C ILE A 141 -18.28 -1.63 7.87
N ILE A 142 -17.62 -2.32 6.94
CA ILE A 142 -17.96 -3.72 6.59
C ILE A 142 -17.47 -4.71 7.66
N SER A 143 -16.37 -4.40 8.34
CA SER A 143 -15.64 -5.38 9.15
C SER A 143 -15.85 -5.26 10.66
N LEU A 144 -16.06 -4.05 11.15
CA LEU A 144 -16.13 -3.75 12.58
C LEU A 144 -17.57 -3.78 13.09
N ASP A 145 -17.72 -4.15 14.35
CA ASP A 145 -18.95 -3.98 15.11
C ASP A 145 -19.20 -2.50 15.44
N ARG A 146 -20.46 -2.16 15.76
CA ARG A 146 -20.89 -0.77 16.02
C ARG A 146 -20.08 -0.07 17.13
N VAL A 147 -19.62 -0.81 18.13
CA VAL A 147 -18.85 -0.23 19.26
C VAL A 147 -17.43 0.08 18.82
N SER A 148 -16.77 -0.87 18.17
CA SER A 148 -15.43 -0.70 17.61
C SER A 148 -15.40 0.37 16.51
N LEU A 149 -16.43 0.44 15.67
CA LEU A 149 -16.55 1.45 14.62
C LEU A 149 -16.58 2.86 15.23
N LYS A 150 -17.33 3.06 16.31
CA LYS A 150 -17.38 4.36 16.98
C LYS A 150 -16.00 4.77 17.50
N GLN A 151 -15.38 3.90 18.29
CA GLN A 151 -14.11 4.21 18.94
C GLN A 151 -12.96 4.40 17.96
N LYS A 152 -12.89 3.57 16.90
CA LYS A 152 -11.74 3.55 15.99
C LYS A 152 -11.93 4.39 14.73
N VAL A 153 -13.17 4.73 14.37
CA VAL A 153 -13.46 5.43 13.12
C VAL A 153 -14.17 6.75 13.35
N VAL A 154 -15.27 6.75 14.11
CA VAL A 154 -16.07 7.97 14.35
C VAL A 154 -15.32 8.95 15.24
N ASP A 155 -14.70 8.47 16.31
CA ASP A 155 -13.99 9.30 17.29
C ASP A 155 -12.51 9.53 16.90
N ALA A 156 -12.05 8.98 15.77
CA ALA A 156 -10.66 9.09 15.33
C ALA A 156 -10.36 10.49 14.75
N PRO A 157 -9.45 11.28 15.37
CA PRO A 157 -9.17 12.65 14.94
C PRO A 157 -8.56 12.72 13.54
N GLU A 158 -7.76 11.72 13.14
CA GLU A 158 -7.16 11.65 11.81
C GLU A 158 -8.23 11.48 10.72
N ILE A 159 -9.31 10.76 11.02
CA ILE A 159 -10.42 10.58 10.09
C ILE A 159 -11.30 11.83 10.08
N LEU A 160 -11.65 12.37 11.25
CA LEU A 160 -12.50 13.56 11.36
C LEU A 160 -11.94 14.80 10.65
N THR A 161 -10.61 14.96 10.62
CA THR A 161 -9.96 16.08 9.92
C THR A 161 -10.03 15.97 8.39
N VAL A 162 -10.10 14.74 7.85
CA VAL A 162 -10.12 14.47 6.40
C VAL A 162 -11.54 14.24 5.89
N ILE A 163 -12.43 13.69 6.70
CA ILE A 163 -13.80 13.33 6.31
C ILE A 163 -14.62 14.55 5.88
N GLY A 164 -14.28 15.75 6.36
CA GLY A 164 -14.89 17.00 5.92
C GLY A 164 -14.47 17.47 4.53
N LYS A 165 -13.35 16.96 4.00
CA LYS A 165 -12.88 17.25 2.63
C LYS A 165 -13.49 16.31 1.59
N ILE A 166 -13.88 15.10 2.01
CA ILE A 166 -14.44 14.09 1.13
C ILE A 166 -15.97 14.27 1.12
N PRO A 167 -16.57 14.63 -0.02
CA PRO A 167 -18.02 14.76 -0.10
C PRO A 167 -18.70 13.43 0.25
N HIS A 168 -19.83 13.51 0.96
CA HIS A 168 -20.70 12.39 1.35
C HIS A 168 -20.13 11.34 2.33
N LEU A 169 -18.82 11.26 2.56
CA LEU A 169 -18.26 10.25 3.48
C LEU A 169 -18.67 10.47 4.95
N SER A 170 -18.72 11.74 5.38
CA SER A 170 -19.14 12.11 6.74
C SER A 170 -20.62 11.79 6.96
N GLU A 171 -21.45 12.15 5.99
CA GLU A 171 -22.88 11.86 6.03
C GLU A 171 -23.13 10.35 5.97
N PHE A 172 -22.39 9.60 5.16
CA PHE A 172 -22.48 8.15 5.08
C PHE A 172 -22.14 7.44 6.41
N LEU A 173 -21.04 7.84 7.06
CA LEU A 173 -20.62 7.28 8.35
C LEU A 173 -21.62 7.62 9.47
N ASN A 174 -22.01 8.88 9.58
CA ASN A 174 -22.91 9.35 10.64
C ASN A 174 -24.34 8.83 10.44
N SER A 175 -24.84 8.76 9.19
CA SER A 175 -26.16 8.19 8.89
C SER A 175 -26.28 6.74 9.34
N LEU A 176 -25.21 5.95 9.16
CA LEU A 176 -25.19 4.57 9.61
C LEU A 176 -25.19 4.49 11.16
N TYR A 177 -24.44 5.37 11.82
CA TYR A 177 -24.37 5.41 13.28
C TYR A 177 -25.68 5.87 13.93
N ASP A 178 -26.30 6.92 13.39
CA ASP A 178 -27.55 7.52 13.85
C ASP A 178 -28.80 6.76 13.39
N CYS A 179 -28.61 5.63 12.70
CA CYS A 179 -29.68 4.78 12.14
C CYS A 179 -30.62 5.51 11.17
N GLN A 180 -30.11 6.52 10.46
CA GLN A 180 -30.83 7.27 9.44
C GLN A 180 -30.71 6.57 8.07
N TYR A 181 -31.42 5.46 7.91
CA TYR A 181 -31.31 4.62 6.70
C TYR A 181 -31.66 5.36 5.41
N LYS A 182 -32.57 6.34 5.45
CA LYS A 182 -32.93 7.15 4.26
C LYS A 182 -31.73 7.95 3.74
N SER A 183 -31.03 8.64 4.64
CA SER A 183 -29.83 9.42 4.33
C SER A 183 -28.66 8.51 3.93
N PHE A 184 -28.54 7.35 4.59
CA PHE A 184 -27.53 6.34 4.25
C PHE A 184 -27.65 5.83 2.81
N PHE A 185 -28.86 5.44 2.36
CA PHE A 185 -29.04 4.97 0.99
C PHE A 185 -28.87 6.06 -0.06
N LEU A 186 -29.21 7.32 0.26
CA LEU A 186 -28.96 8.46 -0.61
C LEU A 186 -27.46 8.74 -0.74
N ALA A 187 -26.73 8.73 0.38
CA ALA A 187 -25.27 8.92 0.41
C ALA A 187 -24.49 7.73 -0.18
N PHE A 188 -25.07 6.54 -0.21
CA PHE A 188 -24.48 5.36 -0.87
C PHE A 188 -24.65 5.38 -2.40
N CYS A 189 -25.69 6.05 -2.89
CA CYS A 189 -26.07 6.01 -4.31
C CYS A 189 -25.49 7.18 -5.12
N MET A 190 -25.03 8.25 -4.46
CA MET A 190 -24.33 9.39 -5.06
C MET A 190 -22.82 9.19 -4.99
#